data_AF-A0A9D6IEH4-F1
#
_entry.id   AF-A0A9D6IEH4-F1
#
_cell.length_a   1.000
_cell.length_b   1.000
_cell.length_c   1.000
_cell.angle_alpha   90.00
_cell.angle_beta   90.00
_cell.angle_gamma   90.00
#
_symmetry.space_group_name_H-M   'P 1'
#
loop_
_entity.id
_entity.type
_entity.pdbx_description
1 polymer ?
#
loop_
_entity_poly.entity_id
_entity_poly.type
_entity_poly.pdbx_seq_one_letter_code
_entity_poly.pdbx_strand_id
1 'polypeptide(L)'
;MPRAEDIPDCPPKPTPGRTGERSYDIELITPMFGGGVSTRVNDPSFPIRPTSIRGQLQFWWRATVGAQYATRQELRAAQSAVWGDTLASRLQVRVEVLKNRVSRSAQCCYNDAM
;
A
#
# COMPACT_ATOMS: atom_id res chain seq x y z
N MET A 1 -23.68 14.97 7.52
CA MET A 1 -22.45 14.40 8.12
C MET A 1 -22.89 13.32 9.08
N PRO A 2 -22.34 12.09 9.04
CA PRO A 2 -22.63 11.09 10.06
C PRO A 2 -22.29 11.67 11.44
N ARG A 3 -23.06 11.31 12.48
CA ARG A 3 -22.77 11.76 13.84
C ARG A 3 -21.54 10.99 14.34
N ALA A 4 -20.79 11.57 15.27
CA ALA A 4 -19.61 10.91 15.83
C ALA A 4 -19.94 9.52 16.42
N GLU A 5 -21.19 9.35 16.88
CA GLU A 5 -21.78 8.10 17.39
C GLU A 5 -21.83 6.97 16.34
N ASP A 6 -21.89 7.31 15.04
CA ASP A 6 -22.07 6.35 13.94
C ASP A 6 -20.73 5.85 13.36
N ILE A 7 -19.60 6.36 13.87
CA ILE A 7 -18.26 5.98 13.39
C ILE A 7 -17.83 4.71 14.14
N PRO A 8 -17.51 3.61 13.44
CA PRO A 8 -17.04 2.40 14.11
C PRO A 8 -15.73 2.69 14.85
N ASP A 9 -15.59 2.07 16.02
CA ASP A 9 -14.36 2.17 16.80
C ASP A 9 -13.14 1.74 15.98
N CYS A 10 -12.04 2.46 16.18
CA CYS A 10 -10.77 2.14 15.54
C CYS A 10 -10.39 0.68 15.87
N PRO A 11 -10.04 -0.15 14.87
CA PRO A 11 -9.63 -1.51 15.13
C PRO A 11 -8.42 -1.52 16.08
N PRO A 12 -8.33 -2.51 16.98
CA PRO A 12 -7.23 -2.58 17.93
C PRO A 12 -5.90 -2.62 17.19
N LYS A 13 -4.91 -1.88 17.69
CA LYS A 13 -3.55 -1.87 17.14
C LYS A 13 -3.06 -3.33 17.04
N PRO A 14 -2.61 -3.78 15.86
CA PRO A 14 -2.10 -5.14 15.73
C PRO A 14 -0.91 -5.34 16.66
N THR A 15 -0.94 -6.40 17.47
CA THR A 15 0.19 -6.78 18.31
C THR A 15 1.39 -7.04 17.41
N PRO A 16 2.61 -6.56 17.73
CA PRO A 16 3.79 -6.91 16.96
C PRO A 16 4.04 -8.42 17.09
N GLY A 17 3.49 -9.17 16.14
CA GLY A 17 3.79 -10.59 15.94
C GLY A 17 5.26 -10.84 15.63
N ARG A 18 5.66 -12.10 15.84
CA ARG A 18 7.00 -12.66 15.64
C ARG A 18 7.65 -12.21 14.32
N THR A 19 8.98 -12.09 14.31
CA THR A 19 9.77 -11.88 13.08
C THR A 19 9.48 -13.01 12.09
N GLY A 20 8.90 -12.68 10.93
CA GLY A 20 8.45 -13.66 9.94
C GLY A 20 7.62 -13.00 8.85
N GLU A 21 7.20 -13.81 7.88
CA GLU A 21 6.28 -13.39 6.82
C GLU A 21 4.93 -12.96 7.40
N ARG A 22 4.37 -11.86 6.88
CA ARG A 22 3.02 -11.41 7.21
C ARG A 22 2.27 -11.12 5.93
N SER A 23 1.12 -11.76 5.79
CA SER A 23 0.23 -11.58 4.65
C SER A 23 -0.99 -10.79 5.09
N TYR A 24 -1.44 -9.89 4.22
CA TYR A 24 -2.62 -9.07 4.42
C TYR A 24 -3.47 -9.14 3.17
N ASP A 25 -4.75 -9.48 3.33
CA ASP A 25 -5.73 -9.39 2.26
C ASP A 25 -6.30 -7.96 2.26
N ILE A 26 -6.15 -7.28 1.12
CA ILE A 26 -6.53 -5.87 0.97
C ILE A 26 -7.50 -5.76 -0.21
N GLU A 27 -8.64 -5.12 0.05
CA GLU A 27 -9.63 -4.78 -0.96
C GLU A 27 -9.63 -3.28 -1.24
N LEU A 28 -9.82 -2.94 -2.51
CA LEU A 28 -9.93 -1.56 -2.95
C LEU A 28 -11.36 -1.07 -2.77
N ILE A 29 -11.53 -0.05 -1.92
CA ILE A 29 -12.83 0.62 -1.75
C ILE A 29 -13.20 1.40 -3.03
N THR A 30 -12.21 2.00 -3.69
CA THR A 30 -12.37 2.77 -4.92
C THR A 30 -11.59 2.11 -6.06
N PRO A 31 -12.08 2.17 -7.32
CA PRO A 31 -11.30 1.74 -8.47
C PRO A 31 -9.90 2.36 -8.45
N MET A 32 -8.86 1.53 -8.57
CA MET A 32 -7.49 2.01 -8.56
C MET A 32 -7.16 2.66 -9.90
N PHE A 33 -6.67 3.90 -9.83
CA PHE A 33 -5.99 4.52 -10.95
C PHE A 33 -4.53 4.05 -10.96
N GLY A 34 -4.26 3.01 -11.74
CA GLY A 34 -2.92 2.44 -11.88
C GLY A 34 -1.96 3.35 -12.65
N GLY A 35 -0.67 3.13 -12.43
CA GLY A 35 0.44 3.76 -13.17
C GLY A 35 1.23 2.71 -13.94
N GLY A 36 0.93 2.56 -15.23
CA GLY A 36 1.78 1.85 -16.17
C GLY A 36 3.00 2.68 -16.58
N VAL A 37 3.76 2.17 -17.56
CA VAL A 37 4.81 2.95 -18.22
C VAL A 37 4.21 4.19 -18.91
N SER A 38 2.98 4.04 -19.42
CA SER A 38 2.19 5.14 -19.96
C SER A 38 1.18 5.64 -18.93
N THR A 39 1.12 6.97 -18.77
CA THR A 39 0.15 7.62 -17.87
C THR A 39 -1.28 7.27 -18.27
N ARG A 40 -2.16 7.03 -17.30
CA ARG A 40 -3.58 6.65 -17.49
C ARG A 40 -3.81 5.30 -18.18
N VAL A 41 -2.76 4.57 -18.52
CA VAL A 41 -2.87 3.20 -19.03
C VAL A 41 -2.41 2.24 -17.94
N ASN A 42 -3.29 1.31 -17.57
CA ASN A 42 -2.94 0.29 -16.60
C ASN A 42 -1.99 -0.75 -17.22
N ASP A 43 -0.98 -1.17 -16.47
CA ASP A 43 -0.12 -2.30 -16.85
C ASP A 43 -0.78 -3.59 -16.37
N PRO A 44 -1.30 -4.45 -17.24
CA PRO A 44 -1.99 -5.67 -16.84
C PRO A 44 -1.06 -6.69 -16.16
N SER A 45 0.26 -6.59 -16.38
CA SER A 45 1.23 -7.49 -15.76
C SER A 45 1.49 -7.12 -14.30
N PHE A 46 1.41 -5.83 -13.98
CA PHE A 46 1.62 -5.28 -12.64
C PHE A 46 0.59 -4.19 -12.34
N PRO A 47 -0.70 -4.55 -12.18
CA PRO A 47 -1.74 -3.57 -11.90
C PRO A 47 -1.48 -2.86 -10.56
N ILE A 48 -0.86 -3.56 -9.61
CA ILE A 48 -0.36 -3.01 -8.36
C ILE A 48 1.13 -3.31 -8.25
N ARG A 49 1.97 -2.26 -8.28
CA ARG A 49 3.43 -2.44 -8.22
C ARG A 49 3.90 -2.61 -6.77
N PRO A 50 4.65 -3.68 -6.43
CA PRO A 50 5.23 -3.85 -5.09
C PRO A 50 6.11 -2.68 -4.66
N THR A 51 6.82 -2.05 -5.61
CA THR A 51 7.67 -0.88 -5.36
C THR A 51 6.87 0.35 -4.93
N SER A 52 5.70 0.58 -5.51
CA SER A 52 4.80 1.67 -5.13
C SER A 52 4.25 1.46 -3.72
N ILE A 53 3.84 0.24 -3.37
CA ILE A 53 3.40 -0.10 -2.00
C ILE A 53 4.55 0.14 -1.02
N ARG A 54 5.76 -0.34 -1.32
CA ARG A 54 6.94 -0.10 -0.49
C ARG A 54 7.20 1.40 -0.27
N GLY A 55 7.05 2.22 -1.32
CA GLY A 55 7.19 3.68 -1.21
C GLY A 55 6.14 4.32 -0.30
N GLN A 56 4.88 3.89 -0.41
CA GLN A 56 3.78 4.36 0.46
C GLN A 56 4.01 3.95 1.92
N LEU A 57 4.45 2.71 2.16
CA LEU A 57 4.77 2.24 3.51
C LEU A 57 5.95 3.01 4.12
N GLN A 58 6.99 3.31 3.34
CA GLN A 58 8.09 4.17 3.79
C GLN A 58 7.62 5.58 4.16
N PHE A 59 6.73 6.16 3.34
CA PHE A 59 6.14 7.46 3.63
C PHE A 59 5.37 7.45 4.96
N TRP A 60 4.47 6.48 5.14
CA TRP A 60 3.69 6.36 6.37
C TRP A 60 4.54 6.00 7.59
N TRP A 61 5.60 5.21 7.42
CA TRP A 61 6.56 4.95 8.48
C TRP A 61 7.23 6.25 8.95
N ARG A 62 7.66 7.13 8.03
CA ARG A 62 8.18 8.45 8.40
C ARG A 62 7.11 9.32 9.06
N ALA A 63 5.86 9.29 8.59
CA ALA A 63 4.79 10.10 9.16
C ALA A 63 4.41 9.67 10.59
N THR A 64 4.48 8.36 10.87
CA THR A 64 4.04 7.79 12.16
C THR A 64 5.17 7.64 13.18
N VAL A 65 6.38 7.33 12.73
CA VAL A 65 7.56 7.11 13.59
C VAL A 65 8.46 8.34 13.60
N GLY A 66 8.39 9.22 12.59
CA GLY A 66 9.35 10.30 12.40
C GLY A 66 9.43 11.29 13.56
N ALA A 67 8.34 11.49 14.30
CA ALA A 67 8.31 12.34 15.49
C ALA A 67 9.17 11.80 16.65
N GLN A 68 9.61 10.54 16.60
CA GLN A 68 10.47 9.93 17.61
C GLN A 68 11.95 10.31 17.46
N TYR A 69 12.34 10.91 16.34
CA TYR A 69 13.73 11.27 16.05
C TYR A 69 13.91 12.79 16.13
N ALA A 70 15.00 13.24 16.75
CA ALA A 70 15.26 14.65 16.95
C ALA A 70 15.80 15.32 15.67
N THR A 71 16.52 14.55 14.85
CA THR A 71 17.16 15.07 13.64
C THR A 71 16.78 14.30 12.38
N ARG A 72 16.91 14.96 11.22
CA ARG A 72 16.68 14.34 9.91
C ARG A 72 17.69 13.21 9.62
N GLN A 73 18.90 13.34 10.14
CA GLN A 73 19.98 12.37 10.01
C GLN A 73 19.64 11.08 10.75
N GLU A 74 19.17 11.18 11.99
CA GLU A 74 18.69 10.03 12.78
C GLU A 74 17.53 9.33 12.09
N LEU A 75 16.54 10.10 11.63
CA LEU A 75 15.40 9.57 10.89
C LEU A 75 15.84 8.81 9.63
N ARG A 76 16.78 9.38 8.86
CA ARG A 76 17.31 8.73 7.66
C ARG A 76 18.06 7.46 8.00
N ALA A 77 18.91 7.47 9.03
CA ALA A 77 19.66 6.27 9.46
C ALA A 77 18.70 5.14 9.89
N ALA A 78 17.67 5.47 10.66
CA ALA A 78 16.66 4.50 11.08
C ALA A 78 15.83 3.98 9.90
N GLN A 79 15.44 4.86 8.97
CA GLN A 79 14.76 4.45 7.75
C GLN A 79 15.62 3.48 6.94
N SER A 80 16.89 3.81 6.69
CA SER A 80 17.81 2.95 5.94
C SER A 80 18.06 1.62 6.63
N ALA A 81 18.07 1.58 7.97
CA ALA A 81 18.22 0.33 8.72
C ALA A 81 17.04 -0.65 8.54
N VAL A 82 15.83 -0.12 8.35
CA VAL A 82 14.61 -0.91 8.16
C VAL A 82 14.39 -1.22 6.68
N TRP A 83 14.39 -0.18 5.86
CA TRP A 83 13.97 -0.21 4.47
C TRP A 83 15.12 -0.42 3.50
N GLY A 84 16.39 -0.34 3.92
CA GLY A 84 17.55 -0.33 3.02
C GLY A 84 17.78 1.02 2.35
N ASP A 85 18.96 1.16 1.73
CA ASP A 85 19.36 2.32 0.93
C ASP A 85 20.06 1.78 -0.34
N THR A 86 21.33 2.13 -0.57
CA THR A 86 22.21 1.47 -1.55
C THR A 86 22.56 0.03 -1.16
N LEU A 87 22.36 -0.33 0.11
CA LEU A 87 22.48 -1.68 0.65
C LEU A 87 21.12 -2.37 0.73
N ALA A 88 21.14 -3.71 0.77
CA ALA A 88 19.94 -4.54 0.82
C ALA A 88 19.03 -4.21 2.01
N SER A 89 17.72 -4.27 1.75
CA SER A 89 16.65 -4.07 2.73
C SER A 89 16.49 -5.29 3.65
N ARG A 90 16.07 -5.06 4.91
CA ARG A 90 15.70 -6.16 5.84
C ARG A 90 14.32 -6.74 5.56
N LEU A 91 13.52 -6.05 4.76
CA LEU A 91 12.14 -6.41 4.43
C LEU A 91 11.95 -6.52 2.91
N GLN A 92 11.13 -7.49 2.52
CA GLN A 92 10.68 -7.71 1.15
C GLN A 92 9.16 -7.53 1.09
N VAL A 93 8.69 -6.76 0.11
CA VAL A 93 7.26 -6.60 -0.16
C VAL A 93 6.91 -7.44 -1.37
N ARG A 94 6.00 -8.40 -1.19
CA ARG A 94 5.41 -9.22 -2.25
C ARG A 94 3.94 -8.82 -2.39
N VAL A 95 3.47 -8.79 -3.63
CA VAL A 95 2.07 -8.51 -3.96
C VAL A 95 1.57 -9.63 -4.84
N GLU A 96 0.46 -10.22 -4.44
CA GLU A 96 -0.26 -11.21 -5.21
C GLU A 96 -1.66 -10.67 -5.49
N VAL A 97 -2.00 -10.57 -6.77
CA VAL A 97 -3.32 -10.12 -7.18
C VAL A 97 -4.26 -11.31 -7.10
N LEU A 98 -5.07 -11.35 -6.04
CA LEU A 98 -6.09 -12.37 -5.88
C LEU A 98 -7.18 -12.14 -6.93
N LYS A 99 -7.44 -13.17 -7.75
CA LYS A 99 -8.58 -13.14 -8.67
C LYS A 99 -9.86 -13.25 -7.84
N ASN A 100 -10.51 -12.14 -7.55
CA ASN A 100 -11.87 -12.20 -7.02
C ASN A 100 -12.79 -12.81 -8.09
N ARG A 101 -13.58 -13.82 -7.71
CA ARG A 101 -14.70 -14.35 -8.49
C ARG A 101 -15.82 -13.30 -8.53
N VAL A 102 -15.57 -12.14 -9.12
CA VAL A 102 -16.65 -11.21 -9.42
C VAL A 102 -17.45 -11.85 -10.56
N SER A 103 -18.65 -12.31 -10.25
CA SER A 103 -19.65 -12.73 -11.23
C SER A 103 -19.70 -11.70 -12.36
N ARG A 104 -19.52 -12.17 -13.60
CA ARG A 104 -19.55 -11.44 -14.89
C ARG A 104 -20.77 -10.49 -15.02
N SER A 105 -20.77 -9.36 -14.33
CA SER A 105 -21.91 -8.42 -14.35
C SER A 105 -21.51 -6.95 -14.32
N ALA A 106 -20.23 -6.65 -14.50
CA ALA A 106 -19.77 -5.29 -14.73
C ALA A 106 -18.77 -5.22 -15.89
N GLN A 107 -19.13 -5.86 -17.00
CA GLN A 107 -18.69 -5.38 -18.32
C GLN A 107 -19.76 -4.39 -18.78
N CYS A 108 -19.88 -3.25 -18.09
CA CYS A 108 -20.63 -2.13 -18.61
C CYS A 108 -19.65 -1.11 -19.16
N CYS A 109 -19.69 -1.03 -20.49
CA CYS A 109 -19.77 0.26 -21.17
C CYS A 109 -18.50 1.12 -21.09
N TYR A 110 -17.40 0.65 -21.67
CA TYR A 110 -16.40 1.55 -22.25
C TYR A 110 -15.91 0.97 -23.58
N ASN A 111 -16.79 1.04 -24.59
CA ASN A 111 -16.45 1.04 -26.01
C ASN A 111 -17.69 1.61 -26.73
N ASP A 112 -17.60 2.89 -27.08
CA ASP A 112 -18.13 3.51 -28.30
C ASP A 112 -18.30 5.02 -28.07
N ALA A 113 -17.23 5.76 -28.36
CA ALA A 113 -17.31 7.16 -28.73
C ALA A 113 -16.09 7.53 -29.60
N MET A 114 -16.33 7.48 -30.91
CA MET A 114 -15.57 8.02 -32.05
C MET A 114 -14.29 7.30 -32.50
#